data_AF-A0AAW6C550-F1
#
_entry.id   AF-A0AAW6C550-F1
#
_cell.length_a   1.000
_cell.length_b   1.000
_cell.length_c   1.000
_cell.angle_alpha   90.00
_cell.angle_beta   90.00
_cell.angle_gamma   90.00
#
_symmetry.space_group_name_H-M   'P 1'
#
loop_
_entity.id
_entity.type
_entity.pdbx_description
1 polymer ?
#
loop_
_entity_poly.entity_id
_entity_poly.type
_entity_poly.pdbx_seq_one_letter_code
_entity_poly.pdbx_strand_id
1 'polypeptide(L)' 'MFTYISIEEFADGVVKNNKDTNRKELIASLRESLAAKKNGARCMICGAPIWAAGSGVTGTYLCFTCTTGEADDSEDYEIE' A
#
# COMPACT_ATOMS: atom_id res chain seq x y z
N MET A 1 14.00 -4.71 -2.57
CA MET A 1 12.86 -5.64 -2.39
C MET A 1 12.18 -5.26 -1.10
N PHE A 2 10.86 -5.11 -1.12
CA PHE A 2 10.08 -4.74 0.07
C PHE A 2 10.41 -5.55 1.32
N THR A 3 10.32 -4.89 2.46
CA THR A 3 10.15 -5.54 3.76
C THR A 3 8.66 -5.80 4.00
N TYR A 4 8.29 -7.01 4.39
CA TYR A 4 6.89 -7.34 4.68
C TYR A 4 6.51 -6.97 6.12
N ILE A 5 5.28 -6.49 6.29
CA ILE A 5 4.74 -6.03 7.56
C ILE A 5 3.25 -6.36 7.64
N SER A 6 2.71 -6.50 8.85
CA SER A 6 1.27 -6.67 9.03
C SER A 6 0.49 -5.39 8.68
N ILE A 7 -0.78 -5.55 8.30
CA ILE A 7 -1.69 -4.43 8.02
C ILE A 7 -1.80 -3.50 9.24
N GLU A 8 -1.94 -4.08 10.43
CA GLU A 8 -2.12 -3.32 11.66
C GLU A 8 -0.86 -2.51 12.01
N GLU A 9 0.33 -3.09 11.92
CA GLU A 9 1.59 -2.38 12.20
C GLU A 9 1.86 -1.28 11.16
N PHE A 10 1.58 -1.55 9.88
CA PHE A 10 1.69 -0.53 8.83
C PHE A 10 0.73 0.64 9.09
N ALA A 11 -0.54 0.35 9.43
CA ALA A 11 -1.53 1.37 9.75
C ALA A 11 -1.12 2.21 10.97
N ASP A 12 -0.55 1.58 12.00
CA ASP A 12 -0.01 2.28 13.17
C ASP A 12 1.14 3.22 12.80
N GLY A 13 2.04 2.78 11.91
CA GLY A 13 3.11 3.61 11.36
C GLY A 13 2.60 4.83 10.60
N VAL A 14 1.58 4.66 9.75
CA VAL A 14 0.97 5.76 8.99
C VAL A 14 0.30 6.77 9.92
N VAL A 15 -0.53 6.32 10.86
CA VAL A 15 -1.29 7.19 11.78
C VAL A 15 -0.37 7.95 12.74
N LYS A 16 0.76 7.35 13.14
CA LYS A 16 1.76 8.02 13.99
C LYS A 16 2.25 9.34 13.38
N ASN A 17 2.43 9.36 12.06
CA ASN A 17 2.92 10.52 11.31
C ASN A 17 1.79 11.36 10.70
N ASN A 18 0.57 10.83 10.60
CA ASN A 18 -0.59 11.48 10.01
C ASN A 18 -1.78 11.43 10.98
N LYS A 19 -1.84 12.39 11.91
CA LYS A 19 -2.78 12.37 13.05
C LYS A 19 -4.26 12.47 12.65
N ASP A 20 -4.54 13.00 11.46
CA ASP A 20 -5.90 13.13 10.94
C ASP A 20 -6.38 11.87 10.21
N THR A 21 -5.51 10.88 10.00
CA THR A 21 -5.86 9.61 9.36
C THR A 21 -6.72 8.77 10.29
N ASN A 22 -7.93 8.42 9.83
CA ASN A 22 -8.77 7.47 10.53
C ASN A 22 -8.21 6.05 10.39
N ARG A 23 -7.61 5.54 11.48
CA ARG A 23 -7.00 4.21 11.54
C ARG A 23 -7.92 3.10 11.06
N LYS A 24 -9.21 3.13 11.43
CA LYS A 24 -10.16 2.06 11.09
C LYS A 24 -10.45 2.03 9.60
N GLU A 25 -10.63 3.19 8.99
CA GLU A 25 -10.84 3.33 7.55
C GLU A 25 -9.58 2.93 6.78
N LEU A 26 -8.40 3.34 7.26
CA LEU A 26 -7.13 2.93 6.67
C LEU A 26 -6.97 1.40 6.66
N ILE A 27 -7.22 0.72 7.79
CA ILE A 27 -7.15 -0.74 7.84
C ILE A 27 -8.12 -1.41 6.85
N ALA A 28 -9.34 -0.87 6.71
CA ALA A 28 -10.29 -1.38 5.73
C ALA A 28 -9.75 -1.25 4.29
N SER A 29 -9.20 -0.08 3.94
CA SER A 29 -8.61 0.19 2.63
C SER A 29 -7.38 -0.68 2.33
N LEU A 30 -6.52 -0.90 3.33
CA LEU A 30 -5.35 -1.79 3.22
C LEU A 30 -5.77 -3.24 2.98
N ARG A 31 -6.79 -3.73 3.69
CA ARG A 31 -7.34 -5.09 3.48
C ARG A 31 -7.93 -5.24 2.09
N GLU A 32 -8.67 -4.24 1.61
CA GLU A 32 -9.21 -4.23 0.26
C GLU A 32 -8.10 -4.27 -0.79
N SER A 33 -7.08 -3.41 -0.65
CA SER A 33 -5.96 -3.34 -1.59
C SER A 33 -5.14 -4.63 -1.60
N LEU A 34 -4.92 -5.26 -0.46
CA LEU A 34 -4.24 -6.54 -0.38
C LEU A 34 -5.05 -7.66 -1.03
N ALA A 35 -6.37 -7.71 -0.80
CA ALA A 35 -7.26 -8.66 -1.45
C ALA A 35 -7.27 -8.45 -2.97
N ALA A 36 -7.33 -7.20 -3.43
CA ALA A 36 -7.25 -6.85 -4.84
C ALA A 36 -5.92 -7.30 -5.46
N LYS A 37 -4.79 -7.06 -4.78
CA LYS A 37 -3.47 -7.54 -5.22
C LYS A 37 -3.44 -9.07 -5.33
N LYS A 38 -3.94 -9.78 -4.33
CA LYS A 38 -4.05 -11.26 -4.31
C LYS A 38 -4.93 -11.78 -5.46
N ASN A 39 -5.91 -10.99 -5.90
CA ASN A 39 -6.77 -11.27 -7.06
C ASN A 39 -6.20 -10.77 -8.40
N GLY A 40 -4.95 -10.28 -8.43
CA GLY A 40 -4.26 -9.89 -9.66
C GLY A 40 -4.56 -8.48 -10.16
N ALA A 41 -5.03 -7.58 -9.28
CA ALA A 41 -5.17 -6.16 -9.62
C ALA A 41 -3.84 -5.57 -10.12
N ARG A 42 -3.95 -4.64 -11.08
CA ARG A 42 -2.81 -4.02 -11.77
C ARG A 42 -2.88 -2.51 -11.68
N CYS A 43 -1.70 -1.89 -11.72
CA CYS A 43 -1.52 -0.45 -11.76
C CYS A 43 -2.28 0.14 -12.94
N MET A 44 -3.13 1.14 -12.67
CA MET A 44 -3.95 1.79 -13.69
C MET A 44 -3.13 2.62 -14.70
N ILE A 45 -1.86 2.92 -14.40
CA ILE A 45 -0.99 3.71 -15.28
C ILE A 45 -0.16 2.81 -16.20
N CYS A 46 0.46 1.76 -15.67
CA CYS A 46 1.47 0.97 -16.41
C CYS A 46 1.17 -0.54 -16.49
N GLY A 47 0.13 -1.04 -15.82
CA GLY A 47 -0.26 -2.45 -15.87
C GLY A 47 0.63 -3.41 -15.07
N ALA A 48 1.62 -2.91 -14.33
CA ALA A 48 2.40 -3.70 -13.36
C ALA A 48 1.51 -4.16 -12.18
N PRO A 49 1.91 -5.19 -11.40
CA PRO A 49 1.21 -5.51 -10.15
C PRO A 49 1.14 -4.30 -9.21
N ILE A 50 0.03 -4.13 -8.50
CA ILE A 50 -0.10 -3.03 -7.54
C ILE A 50 0.82 -3.23 -6.33
N TRP A 51 1.19 -2.11 -5.70
CA TRP A 51 1.77 -2.06 -4.38
C TRP A 51 0.62 -1.90 -3.38
N ALA A 52 0.32 -2.93 -2.59
CA ALA A 52 -0.92 -2.97 -1.82
C ALA A 52 -0.90 -1.96 -0.67
N ALA A 53 0.25 -1.77 -0.02
CA ALA A 53 0.43 -0.79 1.05
C ALA A 53 0.15 0.63 0.55
N GLY A 54 0.82 1.06 -0.53
CA GLY A 54 0.60 2.38 -1.13
C GLY A 54 -0.79 2.55 -1.74
N SER A 55 -1.34 1.50 -2.37
CA SER A 55 -2.70 1.55 -2.92
C SER A 55 -3.75 1.73 -1.83
N GLY A 56 -3.57 1.08 -0.67
CA GLY A 56 -4.47 1.24 0.48
C GLY A 56 -4.40 2.63 1.11
N VAL A 57 -3.22 3.27 1.11
CA VAL A 57 -3.05 4.66 1.60
C VAL A 57 -3.65 5.67 0.63
N THR A 58 -3.41 5.50 -0.68
CA THR A 58 -3.83 6.47 -1.71
C THR A 58 -5.28 6.25 -2.19
N GLY A 59 -5.89 5.11 -1.85
CA GLY A 59 -7.21 4.72 -2.34
C GLY A 59 -7.25 4.45 -3.85
N THR A 60 -6.11 4.24 -4.49
CA THR A 60 -5.98 4.04 -5.95
C THR A 60 -5.03 2.88 -6.25
N TYR A 61 -5.37 2.06 -7.25
CA TYR A 61 -4.54 0.91 -7.66
C TYR A 61 -3.31 1.35 -8.45
N LEU A 62 -2.21 1.60 -7.73
CA LEU A 62 -0.92 2.00 -8.28
C LEU A 62 0.19 1.02 -7.88
N CYS A 63 1.17 0.85 -8.76
CA CYS A 63 2.43 0.19 -8.39
C CYS A 63 3.36 1.19 -7.71
N PHE A 64 4.36 0.68 -6.98
CA PHE A 64 5.34 1.48 -6.27
C PHE A 64 5.97 2.58 -7.11
N THR A 65 6.55 2.23 -8.27
CA THR A 65 7.18 3.22 -9.16
C THR A 65 6.23 4.29 -9.66
N CYS A 66 4.95 3.97 -9.90
CA CYS A 66 3.97 4.99 -10.29
C CYS A 66 3.50 5.85 -9.10
N THR A 67 3.59 5.33 -7.87
CA THR A 67 3.27 6.08 -6.64
C THR A 67 4.42 7.01 -6.23
N THR A 68 5.67 6.53 -6.25
CA THR A 68 6.83 7.24 -5.70
C THR A 68 7.73 7.87 -6.76
N GLY A 69 7.70 7.36 -7.99
CA GLY A 69 8.70 7.68 -9.02
C GLY A 69 10.00 6.88 -8.89
N GLU A 70 10.10 5.98 -7.91
CA GLU A 70 11.33 5.26 -7.58
C GLU A 70 11.30 3.82 -8.12
N ALA A 71 12.50 3.25 -8.32
CA ALA A 71 12.66 1.87 -8.76
C ALA A 71 13.21 0.95 -7.66
N ASP A 72 13.84 1.51 -6.64
CA ASP A 72 14.36 0.76 -5.50
C ASP A 72 13.33 0.79 -4.36
N ASP A 73 12.83 -0.38 -4.00
CA ASP A 73 11.79 -0.61 -3.00
C ASP A 73 12.37 -1.24 -1.72
N SER A 74 13.69 -1.22 -1.54
CA SER A 74 14.36 -1.92 -0.43
C SER A 74 14.16 -1.28 0.95
N GLU A 75 13.82 0.01 1.00
CA GLU A 75 13.54 0.74 2.24
C GLU A 75 12.04 0.85 2.54
N ASP A 76 11.19 0.25 1.69
CA ASP A 76 9.74 0.35 1.76
C ASP A 76 9.07 -0.93 2.24
N TYR A 77 7.84 -0.75 2.72
CA TYR A 77 7.02 -1.83 3.22
C TYR A 77 5.99 -2.31 2.19
N GLU A 78 5.75 -3.61 2.17
CA GLU A 78 4.55 -4.21 1.56
C GLU A 78 3.75 -4.95 2.64
N ILE A 79 2.43 -4.89 2.55
CA ILE A 79 1.52 -5.56 3.49
C ILE A 79 1.25 -7.01 3.08
N GLU A 80 1.12 -7.94 4.04
CA GLU A 80 0.79 -9.35 3.81
C GLU A 80 -0.36 -9.93 4.66
#